data_AF-A0A924D3H5-F1
#
_entry.id   AF-A0A924D3H5-F1
#
_cell.length_a   1.000
_cell.length_b   1.000
_cell.length_c   1.000
_cell.angle_alpha   90.00
_cell.angle_beta   90.00
_cell.angle_gamma   90.00
#
_symmetry.space_group_name_H-M   'P 1'
#
loop_
_entity.id
_entity.type
_entity.pdbx_description
1 polymer ?
#
loop_
_entity_poly.entity_id
_entity_poly.type
_entity_poly.pdbx_seq_one_letter_code
_entity_poly.pdbx_strand_id
1 'polypeptide(L)'
;MILEFEKTWKVQDSSIIDPYLDDNFNYYSEWIFDFFPSKNEYIEYLAGKFKSIKESKHKIKLDIVENEIGEYAILFDQYGEKAIFTIKANEGRILEGKMAKFGSKDKKTADNKINYLPHTLFDSMEDKSRTEKNKISWLKKLFIK
;
A
#
# COMPACT_ATOMS: atom_id res chain seq x y z
N MET A 1 11.70 -0.89 8.22
CA MET A 1 10.22 -1.00 8.18
C MET A 1 9.73 -1.84 7.02
N ILE A 2 10.03 -1.51 5.74
CA ILE A 2 9.58 -2.37 4.61
C ILE A 2 10.15 -3.80 4.69
N LEU A 3 11.40 -3.95 5.16
CA LEU A 3 12.04 -5.25 5.39
C LEU A 3 11.35 -6.07 6.50
N GLU A 4 10.71 -5.43 7.46
CA GLU A 4 9.95 -6.16 8.50
C GLU A 4 8.66 -6.72 7.92
N PHE A 5 7.99 -5.99 7.02
CA PHE A 5 6.90 -6.55 6.24
C PHE A 5 7.35 -7.73 5.39
N GLU A 6 8.48 -7.59 4.69
CA GLU A 6 9.05 -8.68 3.88
C GLU A 6 9.27 -9.94 4.73
N LYS A 7 9.89 -9.77 5.90
CA LYS A 7 10.14 -10.84 6.87
C LYS A 7 8.84 -11.45 7.40
N THR A 8 7.86 -10.62 7.78
CA THR A 8 6.52 -11.05 8.20
C THR A 8 5.87 -11.95 7.17
N TRP A 9 5.92 -11.59 5.89
CA TRP A 9 5.35 -12.40 4.82
C TRP A 9 6.16 -13.67 4.53
N LYS A 10 7.49 -13.61 4.59
CA LYS A 10 8.36 -14.79 4.40
C LYS A 10 8.21 -15.82 5.51
N VAL A 11 8.15 -15.38 6.76
CA VAL A 11 7.98 -16.24 7.95
C VAL A 11 6.51 -16.60 8.19
N GLN A 12 5.59 -15.82 7.63
CA GLN A 12 4.15 -15.96 7.80
C GLN A 12 3.75 -15.84 9.28
N ASP A 13 4.24 -14.77 9.91
CA ASP A 13 4.04 -14.45 11.33
C ASP A 13 3.78 -12.94 11.48
N SER A 14 2.53 -12.60 11.83
CA SER A 14 2.08 -11.22 11.99
C SER A 14 2.65 -10.55 13.24
N SER A 15 3.11 -11.30 14.24
CA SER A 15 3.71 -10.74 15.47
C SER A 15 5.01 -9.98 15.17
N ILE A 16 5.67 -10.27 14.05
CA ILE A 16 6.89 -9.59 13.61
C ILE A 16 6.61 -8.12 13.27
N ILE A 17 5.46 -7.80 12.64
CA ILE A 17 5.16 -6.43 12.22
C ILE A 17 4.38 -5.64 13.27
N ASP A 18 3.60 -6.32 14.11
CA ASP A 18 2.81 -5.75 15.20
C ASP A 18 3.52 -4.60 15.98
N PRO A 19 4.76 -4.78 16.50
CA PRO A 19 5.42 -3.73 17.29
C PRO A 19 5.80 -2.48 16.49
N TYR A 20 5.68 -2.48 15.16
CA TYR A 20 6.01 -1.35 14.29
C TYR A 20 4.78 -0.59 13.80
N LEU A 21 3.59 -1.17 13.90
CA LEU A 21 2.35 -0.52 13.50
C LEU A 21 1.94 0.54 14.53
N ASP A 22 1.46 1.68 14.05
CA ASP A 22 0.75 2.66 14.87
C ASP A 22 -0.60 2.10 15.31
N ASP A 23 -1.11 2.55 16.46
CA ASP A 23 -2.43 2.11 16.95
C ASP A 23 -3.57 2.53 16.00
N ASN A 24 -3.39 3.67 15.29
CA ASN A 24 -4.31 4.16 14.26
C ASN A 24 -3.88 3.73 12.85
N PHE A 25 -3.07 2.67 12.75
CA PHE A 25 -2.68 2.12 11.45
C PHE A 25 -3.91 1.75 10.64
N ASN A 26 -3.89 2.09 9.35
CA ASN A 26 -4.91 1.69 8.40
C ASN A 26 -4.31 0.97 7.20
N TYR A 27 -5.07 0.04 6.62
CA TYR A 27 -4.66 -0.72 5.46
C TYR A 27 -5.72 -0.71 4.38
N TYR A 28 -5.31 -0.48 3.13
CA TYR A 28 -6.16 -0.59 1.96
C TYR A 28 -5.61 -1.62 0.98
N SER A 29 -6.48 -2.44 0.39
CA SER A 29 -6.08 -3.39 -0.65
C SER A 29 -7.05 -3.47 -1.80
N GLU A 30 -6.57 -3.13 -3.00
CA GLU A 30 -7.26 -3.42 -4.25
C GLU A 30 -7.31 -4.92 -4.57
N TRP A 31 -6.43 -5.72 -3.97
CA TRP A 31 -6.35 -7.15 -4.23
C TRP A 31 -7.51 -7.94 -3.63
N ILE A 32 -7.94 -7.52 -2.43
CA ILE A 32 -9.10 -8.10 -1.74
C ILE A 32 -10.31 -7.17 -1.71
N PHE A 33 -10.19 -5.98 -2.33
CA PHE A 33 -11.21 -4.92 -2.34
C PHE A 33 -11.70 -4.54 -0.95
N ASP A 34 -10.77 -4.36 -0.01
CA ASP A 34 -11.09 -4.13 1.40
C ASP A 34 -10.24 -3.03 2.05
N PHE A 35 -10.72 -2.54 3.19
CA PHE A 35 -10.07 -1.52 4.02
C PHE A 35 -10.17 -1.90 5.50
N PHE A 36 -9.01 -1.98 6.16
CA PHE A 36 -8.93 -2.19 7.61
C PHE A 36 -8.57 -0.87 8.30
N PRO A 37 -9.50 -0.25 9.05
CA PRO A 37 -9.31 1.04 9.71
C PRO A 37 -8.40 0.97 10.95
N SER A 38 -8.00 -0.21 11.40
CA SER A 38 -7.23 -0.38 12.63
C SER A 38 -6.12 -1.42 12.51
N LYS A 39 -5.10 -1.23 13.37
CA LYS A 39 -4.02 -2.18 13.59
C LYS A 39 -4.53 -3.59 13.89
N ASN A 40 -5.50 -3.71 14.80
CA ASN A 40 -6.01 -5.02 15.26
C ASN A 40 -6.66 -5.80 14.12
N GLU A 41 -7.51 -5.13 13.33
CA GLU A 41 -8.16 -5.76 12.17
C GLU A 41 -7.15 -6.21 11.12
N TYR A 42 -6.12 -5.39 10.87
CA TYR A 42 -5.05 -5.77 9.96
C TYR A 42 -4.24 -6.97 10.43
N ILE A 43 -3.88 -7.01 11.73
CA ILE A 43 -3.14 -8.13 12.32
C ILE A 43 -3.97 -9.42 12.31
N GLU A 44 -5.26 -9.33 12.60
CA GLU A 44 -6.20 -10.46 12.52
C GLU A 44 -6.31 -10.97 11.07
N TYR A 45 -6.48 -10.05 10.11
CA TYR A 45 -6.47 -10.37 8.68
C TYR A 45 -5.17 -11.09 8.28
N LEU A 46 -4.00 -10.57 8.65
CA LEU A 46 -2.72 -11.18 8.32
C LEU A 46 -2.60 -12.58 8.92
N ALA A 47 -2.98 -12.76 10.20
CA ALA A 47 -2.94 -14.05 10.85
C ALA A 47 -3.83 -15.08 10.14
N GLY A 48 -5.05 -14.69 9.76
CA GLY A 48 -5.95 -15.53 8.97
C GLY A 48 -5.38 -15.87 7.59
N LYS A 49 -4.84 -14.88 6.89
CA LYS A 49 -4.19 -15.05 5.58
C LYS A 49 -3.02 -16.03 5.65
N PHE A 50 -2.15 -15.88 6.64
CA PHE A 50 -1.01 -16.77 6.84
C PHE A 50 -1.43 -18.19 7.17
N LYS A 51 -2.46 -18.37 8.01
CA LYS A 51 -3.02 -19.70 8.27
C LYS A 51 -3.48 -20.37 6.98
N SER A 52 -4.27 -19.68 6.14
CA SER A 52 -4.72 -20.22 4.86
C SER A 52 -3.58 -20.56 3.89
N ILE A 53 -2.50 -19.76 3.87
CA ILE A 53 -1.32 -20.03 3.03
C ILE A 53 -0.59 -21.30 3.49
N LYS A 54 -0.39 -21.47 4.81
CA LYS A 54 0.24 -22.66 5.40
C LYS A 54 -0.55 -23.93 5.08
N GLU A 55 -1.88 -23.87 5.26
CA GLU A 55 -2.78 -25.00 5.00
C GLU A 55 -2.79 -25.40 3.51
N SER A 56 -2.79 -24.41 2.62
CA SER A 56 -2.80 -24.62 1.18
C SER A 56 -1.43 -24.94 0.58
N LYS A 57 -0.35 -24.93 1.39
CA LYS A 57 1.06 -25.13 0.97
C LYS A 57 1.50 -24.22 -0.18
N HIS A 58 0.86 -23.06 -0.30
CA HIS A 58 1.19 -22.10 -1.34
C HIS A 58 2.52 -21.41 -1.03
N LYS A 59 3.36 -21.24 -2.06
CA LYS A 59 4.60 -20.46 -1.94
C LYS A 59 4.30 -19.00 -2.25
N ILE A 60 4.63 -18.12 -1.32
CA ILE A 60 4.57 -16.68 -1.52
C ILE A 60 5.82 -16.28 -2.31
N LYS A 61 5.63 -15.62 -3.45
CA LYS A 61 6.73 -14.96 -4.15
C LYS A 61 6.58 -13.46 -3.90
N LEU A 62 7.65 -12.87 -3.40
CA LEU A 62 7.73 -11.44 -3.18
C LEU A 62 9.16 -10.96 -3.39
N ASP A 63 9.30 -9.71 -3.81
CA ASP A 63 10.57 -9.02 -4.00
C ASP A 63 10.48 -7.62 -3.41
N ILE A 64 11.61 -7.08 -2.96
CA ILE A 64 11.74 -5.65 -2.66
C ILE A 64 12.07 -4.92 -3.94
N VAL A 65 11.27 -3.91 -4.27
CA VAL A 65 11.45 -3.06 -5.44
C VAL A 65 11.62 -1.61 -5.02
N GLU A 66 12.26 -0.82 -5.86
CA GLU A 66 12.54 0.59 -5.64
C GLU A 66 12.06 1.39 -6.86
N ASN A 67 11.48 2.56 -6.64
CA ASN A 67 11.10 3.47 -7.72
C ASN A 67 12.23 4.45 -8.07
N GLU A 68 12.02 5.30 -9.09
CA GLU A 68 13.05 6.22 -9.58
C GLU A 68 13.50 7.28 -8.57
N ILE A 69 12.70 7.53 -7.53
CA ILE A 69 12.98 8.51 -6.48
C ILE A 69 13.49 7.86 -5.18
N GLY A 70 13.78 6.56 -5.21
CA GLY A 70 14.38 5.83 -4.09
C GLY A 70 13.40 5.34 -3.02
N GLU A 71 12.09 5.33 -3.31
CA GLU A 71 11.10 4.76 -2.40
C GLU A 71 10.98 3.25 -2.63
N TYR A 72 10.90 2.51 -1.52
CA TYR A 72 10.84 1.05 -1.50
C TYR A 72 9.40 0.54 -1.38
N ALA A 73 9.13 -0.59 -2.03
CA ALA A 73 7.88 -1.33 -1.94
C ALA A 73 8.11 -2.84 -1.96
N ILE A 74 7.09 -3.63 -1.63
CA ILE A 74 7.07 -5.08 -1.84
C ILE A 74 6.24 -5.38 -3.09
N LEU A 75 6.83 -6.08 -4.05
CA LEU A 75 6.12 -6.64 -5.19
C LEU A 75 5.71 -8.07 -4.86
N PHE A 76 4.41 -8.34 -4.80
CA PHE A 76 3.84 -9.68 -4.70
C PHE A 76 3.62 -10.27 -6.10
N ASP A 77 3.94 -11.55 -6.28
CA ASP A 77 3.59 -12.33 -7.47
C ASP A 77 2.84 -13.60 -7.04
N GLN A 78 1.56 -13.65 -7.38
CA GLN A 78 0.72 -14.81 -7.14
C GLN A 78 0.19 -15.31 -8.48
N TYR A 79 0.86 -16.34 -9.02
CA TYR A 79 0.49 -16.99 -10.27
C TYR A 79 0.45 -16.04 -11.47
N GLY A 80 1.35 -15.05 -11.51
CA GLY A 80 1.44 -14.08 -12.60
C GLY A 80 0.58 -12.82 -12.42
N GLU A 81 -0.38 -12.84 -11.50
CA GLU A 81 -1.01 -11.62 -11.00
C GLU A 81 -0.07 -10.95 -10.00
N LYS A 82 0.12 -9.64 -10.12
CA LYS A 82 1.10 -8.90 -9.31
C LYS A 82 0.47 -7.74 -8.55
N ALA A 83 0.95 -7.47 -7.35
CA ALA A 83 0.49 -6.39 -6.49
C ALA A 83 1.68 -5.65 -5.86
N ILE A 84 1.54 -4.34 -5.65
CA ILE A 84 2.57 -3.51 -5.03
C ILE A 84 2.05 -3.14 -3.68
N PHE A 85 2.86 -3.39 -2.67
CA PHE A 85 2.61 -2.99 -1.31
C PHE A 85 3.59 -1.91 -0.88
N THR A 86 3.04 -0.78 -0.47
CA THR A 86 3.73 0.43 -0.05
C THR A 86 3.30 0.79 1.37
N ILE A 87 4.17 1.52 2.06
CA ILE A 87 3.93 1.93 3.44
C ILE A 87 4.14 3.42 3.61
N LYS A 88 3.34 4.04 4.48
CA LYS A 88 3.60 5.38 5.03
C LYS A 88 4.02 5.22 6.47
N ALA A 89 5.10 5.88 6.85
CA ALA A 89 5.64 5.79 8.20
C ALA A 89 6.08 7.17 8.69
N ASN A 90 5.96 7.38 10.00
CA ASN A 90 6.42 8.57 10.69
C ASN A 90 7.05 8.17 12.03
N GLU A 91 8.15 8.80 12.42
CA GLU A 91 8.81 8.58 13.73
C GLU A 91 9.03 7.09 14.11
N GLY A 92 9.34 6.26 13.11
CA GLY A 92 9.58 4.82 13.30
C GLY A 92 8.32 3.96 13.46
N ARG A 93 7.13 4.56 13.31
CA ARG A 93 5.82 3.89 13.31
C ARG A 93 5.23 3.87 11.91
N ILE A 94 4.56 2.77 11.57
CA ILE A 94 3.88 2.60 10.28
C ILE A 94 2.44 3.05 10.47
N LEU A 95 2.04 4.06 9.69
CA LEU A 95 0.72 4.70 9.74
C LEU A 95 -0.25 4.08 8.73
N GLU A 96 0.25 3.69 7.56
CA GLU A 96 -0.58 3.18 6.46
C GLU A 96 0.15 2.08 5.71
N GLY A 97 -0.60 1.06 5.28
CA GLY A 97 -0.18 0.10 4.28
C GLY A 97 -1.16 0.10 3.10
N LYS A 98 -0.66 0.15 1.87
CA LYS A 98 -1.51 0.13 0.69
C LYS A 98 -1.06 -0.97 -0.26
N MET A 99 -2.00 -1.77 -0.73
CA MET A 99 -1.78 -2.77 -1.75
C MET A 99 -2.57 -2.42 -3.01
N ALA A 100 -1.86 -2.09 -4.09
CA ALA A 100 -2.46 -1.78 -5.37
C ALA A 100 -2.17 -2.89 -6.39
N LYS A 101 -3.08 -3.10 -7.33
CA LYS A 101 -2.82 -4.02 -8.44
C LYS A 101 -1.65 -3.48 -9.28
N PHE A 102 -0.70 -4.35 -9.61
CA PHE A 102 0.32 -3.99 -10.60
C PHE A 102 -0.32 -3.95 -11.99
N GLY A 103 -0.75 -2.78 -12.43
CA GLY A 103 -1.10 -2.57 -13.82
C GLY A 103 0.16 -2.44 -14.68
N SER A 104 0.33 -3.32 -15.66
CA SER A 104 1.18 -3.05 -16.81
C SER A 104 0.56 -1.91 -17.63
N LYS A 105 0.80 -0.65 -17.27
CA LYS A 105 0.73 0.41 -18.26
C LYS A 105 2.05 0.40 -19.01
N ASP A 106 1.94 0.04 -20.29
CA ASP A 106 3.03 -0.07 -21.25
C ASP A 106 4.02 1.08 -21.14
N LYS A 107 5.22 0.77 -20.69
CA LYS A 107 6.47 1.06 -21.39
C LYS A 107 7.56 0.19 -20.79
N LYS A 108 8.01 -0.81 -21.55
CA LYS A 108 9.34 -1.39 -21.40
C LYS A 108 10.33 -0.23 -21.35
N THR A 109 10.86 0.08 -20.18
CA THR A 109 12.20 0.65 -20.10
C THR A 109 13.13 -0.53 -19.83
N ALA A 110 14.23 -0.56 -20.55
CA ALA A 110 15.13 -1.70 -20.66
C ALA A 110 16.00 -1.91 -19.41
N ASP A 111 15.64 -1.29 -18.30
CA ASP A 111 16.31 -1.38 -17.02
C ASP A 111 15.23 -1.74 -15.98
N ASN A 112 15.57 -2.50 -14.94
CA ASN A 112 14.65 -2.96 -13.87
C ASN A 112 13.94 -1.84 -13.07
N LYS A 113 13.82 -0.62 -13.59
CA LYS A 113 13.07 0.50 -13.03
C LYS A 113 11.60 0.34 -13.37
N ILE A 114 10.82 -0.09 -12.38
CA ILE A 114 9.39 -0.20 -12.57
C ILE A 114 8.73 1.15 -12.26
N ASN A 115 8.03 1.69 -13.26
CA ASN A 115 7.24 2.92 -13.13
C ASN A 115 5.95 2.64 -12.36
N TYR A 116 5.99 2.83 -11.04
CA TYR A 116 4.82 3.00 -10.20
C TYR A 116 4.67 4.45 -9.81
N LEU A 117 3.45 4.98 -9.91
CA LEU A 117 3.17 6.32 -9.41
C LEU A 117 3.34 6.30 -7.87
N PRO A 118 4.25 7.12 -7.32
CA PRO A 118 4.47 7.18 -5.88
C PRO A 118 3.20 7.68 -5.16
N HIS A 119 3.05 7.27 -3.90
CA HIS A 119 1.95 7.72 -3.03
C HIS A 119 1.84 9.24 -2.94
N THR A 120 2.98 9.93 -2.98
CA THR A 120 3.07 11.40 -2.97
C THR A 120 2.36 12.06 -4.16
N LEU A 121 2.31 11.39 -5.31
CA LEU A 121 1.61 11.89 -6.50
C LEU A 121 0.09 11.78 -6.35
N PHE A 122 -0.43 10.74 -5.70
CA PHE A 122 -1.86 10.57 -5.45
C PHE A 122 -2.38 11.53 -4.38
N ASP A 123 -1.65 11.70 -3.26
CA ASP A 123 -1.97 12.71 -2.23
C ASP A 123 -2.00 14.11 -2.86
N SER A 124 -1.06 14.43 -3.76
CA SER A 124 -1.03 15.72 -4.47
C SER A 124 -2.19 15.92 -5.46
N MET A 125 -2.78 14.83 -6.00
CA MET A 125 -3.93 14.89 -6.90
C MET A 125 -5.24 15.04 -6.12
N GLU A 126 -5.36 14.38 -4.97
CA GLU A 126 -6.55 14.47 -4.12
C GLU A 126 -6.62 15.85 -3.45
N ASP A 127 -5.50 16.39 -2.98
CA ASP A 127 -5.41 17.70 -2.34
C ASP A 127 -5.66 18.85 -3.35
N LYS A 128 -5.17 18.71 -4.59
CA LYS A 128 -5.53 19.63 -5.70
C LYS A 128 -7.03 19.59 -6.03
N SER A 129 -7.64 18.40 -6.07
CA SER A 129 -9.08 18.26 -6.35
C SER A 129 -9.96 18.88 -5.24
N ARG A 130 -9.51 18.78 -3.98
CA ARG A 130 -10.18 19.36 -2.81
C ARG A 130 -10.03 20.89 -2.79
N THR A 131 -8.86 21.39 -3.17
CA THR A 131 -8.58 22.84 -3.30
C THR A 131 -9.38 23.47 -4.44
N GLU A 132 -9.52 22.81 -5.59
CA GLU A 132 -10.35 23.28 -6.70
C GLU A 132 -11.85 23.26 -6.38
N LYS A 133 -12.36 22.20 -5.76
CA LYS A 133 -13.76 22.13 -5.30
C LYS A 133 -14.08 23.26 -4.31
N ASN A 134 -13.16 23.58 -3.41
CA ASN A 134 -13.32 24.68 -2.46
C ASN A 134 -13.26 26.07 -3.13
N LYS A 135 -12.41 26.27 -4.15
CA LYS A 135 -12.39 27.50 -4.95
C LYS A 135 -13.69 27.71 -5.74
N ILE A 136 -14.22 26.65 -6.35
CA ILE A 136 -15.49 26.70 -7.10
C ILE A 136 -16.67 26.98 -6.15
N SER A 137 -16.65 26.42 -4.94
CA SER A 137 -17.67 26.64 -3.91
C SER A 137 -17.73 28.10 -3.42
N TRP A 138 -16.58 28.74 -3.24
CA TRP A 138 -16.50 30.17 -2.87
C TRP A 138 -16.98 31.10 -3.99
N LEU A 139 -16.62 30.82 -5.25
CA LEU A 139 -17.07 31.61 -6.39
C LEU A 139 -18.60 31.53 -6.59
N LYS A 140 -19.22 30.38 -6.33
CA LYS A 140 -20.69 30.24 -6.40
C LYS A 140 -21.44 31.07 -5.36
N LYS A 141 -20.84 31.39 -4.21
CA LYS A 141 -21.45 32.26 -3.17
C LYS A 141 -21.35 33.75 -3.49
N LEU A 142 -20.49 34.16 -4.42
CA LEU A 142 -20.31 35.56 -4.81
C LEU A 142 -21.28 36.03 -5.92
N PHE A 143 -21.96 35.09 -6.60
CA PHE A 143 -22.85 35.39 -7.74
C PHE A 143 -24.33 35.08 -7.49
N ILE A 144 -24.74 34.87 -6.24
CA ILE A 144 -26.17 34.83 -5.88
C ILE A 144 -26.48 36.13 -5.13
N LYS A 145 -27.01 37.10 -5.87
CA LYS A 145 -27.65 38.31 -5.35
C LYS A 145 -29.01 38.44 -5.99
#